data_AF-A0A5Q4T240-F1
#
_entry.id   AF-A0A5Q4T240-F1
#
_cell.length_a   1.000
_cell.length_b   1.000
_cell.length_c   1.000
_cell.angle_alpha   90.00
_cell.angle_beta   90.00
_cell.angle_gamma   90.00
#
_symmetry.space_group_name_H-M   'P 1'
#
loop_
_entity.id
_entity.type
_entity.pdbx_description
1 polymer ?
#
loop_
_entity_poly.entity_id
_entity_poly.type
_entity_poly.pdbx_seq_one_letter_code
_entity_poly.pdbx_strand_id
1 'polypeptide(L)'
;MTGPVRRVASGGPWEESFGYSRAVELPNGLVLVSGCTSVVGGEISAGSPYEQTLTAFGVAVDALKQLGLGAADVVRTRMYITHARDIDDVGRAHKELFGDVRPAASMLIVSGFVDPSLVVEVEVEAYRPAGGAA
;
A
#
# COMPACT_ATOMS: atom_id res chain seq x y z
N MET A 1 3.78 12.34 -26.98
CA MET A 1 2.68 12.59 -26.03
C MET A 1 2.78 11.54 -24.95
N THR A 2 3.09 11.92 -23.72
CA THR A 2 3.03 11.00 -22.58
C THR A 2 1.57 10.57 -22.40
N GLY A 3 1.30 9.27 -22.24
CA GLY A 3 -0.06 8.71 -22.24
C GLY A 3 -0.99 9.29 -21.16
N PRO A 4 -2.29 8.93 -21.16
CA PRO A 4 -3.24 9.42 -20.15
C PRO A 4 -2.95 8.82 -18.76
N VAL A 5 -3.38 9.53 -17.71
CA VAL A 5 -3.39 9.00 -16.33
C VAL A 5 -4.31 7.79 -16.25
N ARG A 6 -3.80 6.66 -15.73
CA ARG A 6 -4.59 5.43 -15.51
C ARG A 6 -4.99 5.33 -14.05
N ARG A 7 -6.22 4.90 -13.78
CA ARG A 7 -6.77 4.74 -12.43
C ARG A 7 -7.24 3.31 -12.24
N VAL A 8 -6.99 2.78 -11.05
CA VAL A 8 -7.44 1.48 -10.59
C VAL A 8 -8.42 1.68 -9.45
N ALA A 9 -9.58 1.04 -9.54
CA ALA A 9 -10.51 0.89 -8.43
C ALA A 9 -10.36 -0.52 -7.84
N SER A 10 -10.44 -0.66 -6.52
CA SER A 10 -10.51 -1.97 -5.88
C SER A 10 -11.94 -2.40 -5.55
N GLY A 11 -12.90 -1.49 -5.67
CA GLY A 11 -14.28 -1.71 -5.20
C GLY A 11 -14.41 -1.60 -3.68
N GLY A 12 -13.42 -0.98 -3.02
CA GLY A 12 -13.46 -0.71 -1.59
C GLY A 12 -14.63 0.21 -1.21
N PRO A 13 -15.21 0.06 -0.02
CA PRO A 13 -16.45 0.73 0.37
C PRO A 13 -16.37 2.26 0.35
N TRP A 14 -15.16 2.80 0.50
CA TRP A 14 -14.92 4.24 0.60
C TRP A 14 -14.54 4.90 -0.73
N GLU A 15 -14.17 4.14 -1.77
CA GLU A 15 -13.63 4.73 -3.02
C GLU A 15 -14.65 5.64 -3.71
N GLU A 16 -15.89 5.15 -3.85
CA GLU A 16 -16.99 5.92 -4.44
C GLU A 16 -17.46 7.03 -3.51
N SER A 17 -17.63 6.74 -2.21
CA SER A 17 -18.17 7.69 -1.24
C SER A 17 -17.22 8.87 -0.97
N PHE A 18 -15.90 8.65 -0.98
CA PHE A 18 -14.90 9.69 -0.68
C PHE A 18 -14.19 10.22 -1.94
N GLY A 19 -14.34 9.56 -3.08
CA GLY A 19 -13.83 10.04 -4.36
C GLY A 19 -12.32 9.85 -4.55
N TYR A 20 -11.82 8.63 -4.31
CA TYR A 20 -10.42 8.27 -4.59
C TYR A 20 -10.30 6.98 -5.39
N SER A 21 -9.16 6.78 -6.05
CA SER A 21 -8.80 5.53 -6.73
C SER A 21 -7.84 4.73 -5.87
N ARG A 22 -7.91 3.40 -5.91
CA ARG A 22 -6.95 2.54 -5.22
C ARG A 22 -5.50 2.82 -5.67
N ALA A 23 -5.30 2.99 -6.97
CA ALA A 23 -4.01 3.38 -7.52
C ALA A 23 -4.16 4.33 -8.71
N VAL A 24 -3.16 5.18 -8.91
CA VAL A 24 -3.06 6.12 -10.02
C VAL A 24 -1.69 6.02 -10.66
N GLU A 25 -1.62 5.60 -11.92
CA GLU A 25 -0.39 5.59 -12.72
C GLU A 25 -0.29 6.88 -13.53
N LEU A 26 0.80 7.60 -13.28
CA LEU A 26 1.15 8.83 -13.97
C LEU A 26 1.91 8.52 -15.28
N PRO A 27 1.88 9.44 -16.26
CA PRO A 27 2.49 9.20 -17.57
C PRO A 27 4.02 9.04 -17.55
N ASN A 28 4.67 9.42 -16.46
CA ASN A 28 6.12 9.29 -16.24
C ASN A 28 6.53 7.95 -15.61
N GLY A 29 5.57 7.04 -15.39
CA GLY A 29 5.79 5.71 -14.79
C GLY A 29 5.61 5.66 -13.27
N LEU A 30 5.43 6.79 -12.58
CA LEU A 30 5.16 6.78 -11.14
C LEU A 30 3.74 6.29 -10.88
N VAL A 31 3.61 5.34 -9.94
CA VAL A 31 2.33 4.81 -9.48
C VAL A 31 2.14 5.16 -8.01
N LEU A 32 1.06 5.87 -7.73
CA LEU A 32 0.64 6.25 -6.38
C LEU A 32 -0.45 5.29 -5.93
N VAL A 33 -0.25 4.58 -4.83
CA VAL A 33 -1.28 3.72 -4.23
C VAL A 33 -1.81 4.40 -2.98
N SER A 34 -3.13 4.48 -2.87
CA SER A 34 -3.81 5.05 -1.71
C SER A 34 -3.51 4.26 -0.43
N GLY A 35 -3.71 4.88 0.73
CA GLY A 35 -3.60 4.23 2.04
C GLY A 35 -4.39 2.91 2.08
N CYS A 36 -3.71 1.84 2.47
CA CYS A 36 -4.25 0.50 2.57
C CYS A 36 -4.20 0.05 4.03
N THR A 37 -5.32 -0.49 4.51
CA THR A 37 -5.46 -1.07 5.84
C THR A 37 -5.78 -2.56 5.71
N SER A 38 -6.00 -3.25 6.82
CA SER A 38 -6.44 -4.65 6.82
C SER A 38 -7.92 -4.84 6.47
N VAL A 39 -8.59 -3.83 5.90
CA VAL A 39 -9.99 -3.93 5.43
C VAL A 39 -10.04 -4.61 4.07
N VAL A 40 -10.66 -5.79 4.01
CA VAL A 40 -10.86 -6.57 2.78
C VAL A 40 -12.34 -6.85 2.62
N GLY A 41 -12.92 -6.50 1.47
CA GLY A 41 -14.35 -6.71 1.22
C GLY A 41 -15.28 -5.94 2.17
N GLY A 42 -14.79 -4.90 2.85
CA GLY A 42 -15.54 -4.14 3.85
C GLY A 42 -15.44 -4.68 5.27
N GLU A 43 -14.77 -5.81 5.48
CA GLU A 43 -14.51 -6.37 6.80
C GLU A 43 -13.08 -6.10 7.24
N ILE A 44 -12.88 -5.74 8.50
CA ILE A 44 -11.56 -5.60 9.09
C ILE A 44 -11.03 -7.00 9.38
N SER A 45 -9.92 -7.36 8.73
CA SER A 45 -9.21 -8.58 9.09
C SER A 45 -8.73 -8.47 10.54
N ALA A 46 -9.37 -9.24 11.42
CA ALA A 46 -8.95 -9.40 12.79
C ALA A 46 -7.58 -10.08 12.82
N GLY A 47 -6.71 -9.63 13.71
CA GLY A 47 -5.37 -10.18 13.82
C GLY A 47 -4.40 -9.28 14.56
N SER A 48 -3.22 -9.81 14.78
CA SER A 48 -2.05 -9.11 15.29
C SER A 48 -1.63 -7.95 14.36
N PRO A 49 -0.84 -6.97 14.86
CA PRO A 49 -0.26 -5.93 14.01
C PRO A 49 0.51 -6.49 12.81
N TYR A 50 1.20 -7.62 12.99
CA TYR A 50 1.88 -8.34 11.91
C TYR A 50 0.91 -8.81 10.81
N GLU A 51 -0.18 -9.50 11.18
CA GLU A 51 -1.19 -10.00 10.22
C GLU A 51 -1.93 -8.86 9.51
N GLN A 52 -2.27 -7.79 10.24
CA GLN A 52 -2.86 -6.60 9.65
C GLN A 52 -1.91 -5.93 8.65
N THR A 53 -0.61 -5.88 8.96
CA THR A 53 0.41 -5.31 8.07
C THR A 53 0.57 -6.14 6.79
N LEU A 54 0.63 -7.47 6.90
CA LEU A 54 0.68 -8.34 5.73
C LEU A 54 -0.55 -8.15 4.84
N THR A 55 -1.74 -8.09 5.44
CA THR A 55 -2.99 -7.84 4.71
C THR A 55 -2.99 -6.49 4.01
N ALA A 56 -2.58 -5.42 4.72
CA ALA A 56 -2.53 -4.07 4.20
C ALA A 56 -1.57 -3.95 3.00
N PHE A 57 -0.36 -4.52 3.10
CA PHE A 57 0.55 -4.57 1.96
C PHE A 57 0.05 -5.47 0.83
N GLY A 58 -0.63 -6.58 1.16
CA GLY A 58 -1.28 -7.44 0.17
C GLY A 58 -2.26 -6.67 -0.70
N VAL A 59 -3.16 -5.89 -0.08
CA VAL A 59 -4.11 -5.03 -0.79
C VAL A 59 -3.39 -4.01 -1.68
N ALA A 60 -2.32 -3.39 -1.17
CA ALA A 60 -1.53 -2.43 -1.94
C ALA A 60 -0.86 -3.08 -3.16
N VAL A 61 -0.26 -4.26 -2.98
CA VAL A 61 0.39 -5.02 -4.06
C VAL A 61 -0.63 -5.55 -5.07
N ASP A 62 -1.82 -5.96 -4.65
CA ASP A 62 -2.88 -6.39 -5.56
C ASP A 62 -3.38 -5.25 -6.44
N ALA A 63 -3.38 -4.01 -5.93
CA ALA A 63 -3.64 -2.83 -6.77
C ALA A 63 -2.55 -2.63 -7.84
N LEU A 64 -1.28 -2.83 -7.48
CA LEU A 64 -0.16 -2.77 -8.43
C LEU A 64 -0.26 -3.87 -9.50
N LYS A 65 -0.71 -5.08 -9.13
CA LYS A 65 -0.90 -6.19 -10.08
C LYS A 65 -1.92 -5.86 -11.17
N GLN A 66 -2.95 -5.08 -10.87
CA GLN A 66 -3.91 -4.61 -11.90
C GLN A 66 -3.28 -3.68 -12.94
N LEU A 67 -2.12 -3.09 -12.63
CA LEU A 67 -1.30 -2.32 -13.56
C LEU A 67 -0.19 -3.18 -14.19
N GLY A 68 -0.05 -4.46 -13.84
CA GLY A 68 1.05 -5.30 -14.28
C GLY A 68 2.38 -4.96 -13.58
N LEU A 69 2.32 -4.47 -12.34
CA LEU A 69 3.45 -4.24 -11.46
C LEU A 69 3.33 -5.14 -10.22
N GLY A 70 4.40 -5.26 -9.43
CA GLY A 70 4.42 -6.04 -8.20
C GLY A 70 5.28 -5.40 -7.10
N ALA A 71 5.54 -6.18 -6.04
CA ALA A 71 6.33 -5.72 -4.90
C ALA A 71 7.75 -5.26 -5.30
N ALA A 72 8.34 -5.85 -6.35
CA ALA A 72 9.66 -5.50 -6.86
C ALA A 72 9.71 -4.09 -7.49
N ASP A 73 8.57 -3.55 -7.91
CA ASP A 73 8.48 -2.21 -8.49
C ASP A 73 8.27 -1.12 -7.42
N VAL A 74 8.07 -1.51 -6.15
CA VAL A 74 7.86 -0.58 -5.03
C VAL A 74 9.16 0.15 -4.72
N VAL A 75 9.11 1.48 -4.78
CA VAL A 75 10.26 2.36 -4.53
C VAL A 75 10.15 3.07 -3.18
N ARG A 76 8.94 3.16 -2.61
CA ARG A 76 8.72 3.76 -1.30
C ARG A 76 7.57 3.06 -0.56
N THR A 77 7.75 2.88 0.75
CA THR A 77 6.69 2.53 1.69
C THR A 77 6.59 3.57 2.82
N ARG A 78 5.38 3.83 3.28
CA ARG A 78 5.11 4.52 4.54
C ARG A 78 4.20 3.64 5.37
N MET A 79 4.51 3.50 6.66
CA MET A 79 3.74 2.71 7.62
C MET A 79 3.31 3.64 8.73
N TYR A 80 2.00 3.79 8.92
CA TYR A 80 1.41 4.52 10.02
C TYR A 80 0.92 3.49 11.01
N ILE A 81 1.26 3.62 12.29
CA ILE A 81 0.86 2.69 13.37
C ILE A 81 0.30 3.46 14.56
N THR A 82 -0.48 2.81 15.43
CA THR A 82 -1.05 3.48 16.62
C THR A 82 -0.18 3.39 17.88
N HIS A 83 0.66 2.36 18.02
CA HIS A 83 1.45 2.15 19.23
C HIS A 83 2.90 1.73 18.94
N ALA A 84 3.85 2.27 19.72
CA ALA A 84 5.28 1.94 19.60
C ALA A 84 5.59 0.45 19.83
N ARG A 85 4.76 -0.25 20.61
CA ARG A 85 4.96 -1.68 20.91
C ARG A 85 4.81 -2.59 19.67
N ASP A 86 4.18 -2.10 18.62
CA ASP A 86 3.86 -2.87 17.41
C ASP A 86 4.97 -2.75 16.33
N ILE A 87 5.99 -1.91 16.56
CA ILE A 87 7.06 -1.60 15.58
C ILE A 87 7.74 -2.86 15.04
N ASP A 88 8.09 -3.81 15.92
CA ASP A 88 8.81 -5.02 15.53
C ASP A 88 7.95 -5.96 14.67
N ASP A 89 6.66 -6.07 14.98
CA ASP A 89 5.73 -6.89 14.21
C ASP A 89 5.48 -6.29 12.82
N VAL A 90 5.24 -4.98 12.73
CA VAL A 90 5.08 -4.28 11.45
C VAL A 90 6.38 -4.34 10.63
N GLY A 91 7.55 -4.16 11.27
CA GLY A 91 8.84 -4.25 10.62
C GLY A 91 9.17 -5.65 10.08
N ARG A 92 8.79 -6.70 10.82
CA ARG A 92 8.93 -8.10 10.35
C ARG A 92 8.06 -8.38 9.13
N ALA A 93 6.79 -7.95 9.16
CA ALA A 93 5.89 -8.09 8.00
C ALA A 93 6.43 -7.32 6.79
N HIS A 94 6.91 -6.08 6.96
CA HIS A 94 7.53 -5.31 5.88
C HIS A 94 8.75 -6.05 5.27
N LYS A 95 9.64 -6.58 6.12
CA LYS A 95 10.81 -7.32 5.67
C LYS A 95 10.45 -8.57 4.86
N GLU A 96 9.36 -9.25 5.18
CA GLU A 96 8.93 -10.44 4.46
C GLU A 96 8.58 -10.15 2.99
N LEU A 97 7.93 -9.01 2.73
CA LEU A 97 7.59 -8.60 1.36
C LEU A 97 8.73 -7.88 0.64
N PHE A 98 9.51 -7.06 1.35
CA PHE A 98 10.41 -6.09 0.74
C PHE A 98 11.88 -6.26 1.12
N GLY A 99 12.25 -7.34 1.81
CA GLY A 99 13.62 -7.56 2.30
C GLY A 99 14.68 -7.49 1.20
N ASP A 100 14.38 -8.05 0.02
CA ASP A 100 15.27 -8.01 -1.14
C ASP A 100 15.12 -6.73 -1.98
N VAL A 101 13.91 -6.15 -2.01
CA VAL A 101 13.57 -4.94 -2.78
C VAL A 101 14.15 -3.67 -2.16
N ARG A 102 14.07 -3.56 -0.83
CA ARG A 102 14.61 -2.46 0.00
C ARG A 102 14.15 -1.06 -0.44
N PRO A 103 12.82 -0.79 -0.52
CA PRO A 103 12.31 0.53 -0.83
C PRO A 103 12.68 1.56 0.24
N ALA A 104 12.63 2.85 -0.12
CA ALA A 104 12.70 3.91 0.89
C ALA A 104 11.52 3.74 1.87
N ALA A 105 11.79 3.73 3.18
CA ALA A 105 10.77 3.41 4.18
C ALA A 105 10.68 4.50 5.25
N SER A 106 9.47 4.74 5.75
CA SER A 106 9.22 5.53 6.96
C SER A 106 8.15 4.87 7.79
N MET A 107 8.31 4.88 9.11
CA MET A 107 7.32 4.39 10.06
C MET A 107 6.98 5.52 11.04
N LEU A 108 5.69 5.83 11.20
CA LEU A 108 5.19 6.91 12.02
C LEU A 108 4.16 6.37 13.01
N ILE A 109 4.19 6.89 14.24
CA ILE A 109 3.14 6.63 15.23
C ILE A 109 2.12 7.77 15.12
N VAL A 110 0.86 7.44 14.86
CA VAL A 110 -0.26 8.38 14.67
C VAL A 110 -1.32 8.21 15.76
N SER A 111 -2.25 9.17 15.87
CA SER A 111 -3.28 9.15 16.92
C SER A 111 -4.38 8.09 16.72
N GLY A 112 -4.55 7.56 15.51
CA GLY A 112 -5.58 6.57 15.19
C GLY A 112 -5.97 6.55 13.71
N PHE A 113 -6.85 5.62 13.35
CA PHE A 113 -7.39 5.42 12.00
C PHE A 113 -8.93 5.55 11.99
N VAL A 114 -9.51 5.39 10.80
CA VAL A 114 -10.97 5.47 10.57
C VAL A 114 -11.78 4.48 11.42
N ASP A 115 -11.18 3.34 11.77
CA ASP A 115 -11.73 2.37 12.69
C ASP A 115 -10.71 2.09 13.83
N PRO A 116 -11.11 2.13 15.11
CA PRO A 116 -10.22 1.90 16.25
C PRO A 116 -9.58 0.51 16.33
N SER A 117 -10.13 -0.49 15.63
CA SER A 117 -9.58 -1.86 15.59
C SER A 117 -8.41 -2.02 14.61
N LEU A 118 -8.23 -1.03 13.71
CA LEU A 118 -7.06 -0.94 12.85
C LEU A 118 -5.88 -0.43 13.66
N VAL A 119 -4.74 -1.12 13.54
CA VAL A 119 -3.49 -0.72 14.22
C VAL A 119 -2.40 -0.29 13.24
N VAL A 120 -2.63 -0.45 11.94
CA VAL A 120 -1.70 -0.08 10.88
C VAL A 120 -2.42 0.36 9.60
N GLU A 121 -1.88 1.38 8.94
CA GLU A 121 -2.17 1.77 7.57
C GLU A 121 -0.85 1.90 6.81
N VAL A 122 -0.82 1.46 5.55
CA VAL A 122 0.37 1.51 4.70
C VAL A 122 0.10 2.29 3.42
N GLU A 123 1.10 3.04 2.96
CA GLU A 123 1.11 3.64 1.63
C GLU A 123 2.31 3.10 0.86
N VAL A 124 2.13 2.89 -0.45
CA VAL A 124 3.20 2.48 -1.33
C VAL A 124 3.24 3.36 -2.58
N GLU A 125 4.46 3.65 -3.02
CA GLU A 125 4.71 4.22 -4.35
C GLU A 125 5.53 3.20 -5.13
N ALA A 126 5.13 2.95 -6.38
CA ALA A 126 5.86 2.09 -7.29
C ALA A 126 6.30 2.87 -8.53
N TYR A 127 7.30 2.37 -9.23
CA TYR A 127 7.80 3.00 -10.43
C TYR A 127 7.89 1.99 -11.57
N ARG A 128 7.16 2.25 -12.65
CA ARG A 128 7.35 1.54 -13.91
C ARG A 128 8.57 2.12 -14.62
N PRO A 129 9.62 1.33 -14.88
CA PRO A 129 10.71 1.76 -15.74
C PRO A 129 10.14 2.10 -17.12
N ALA A 130 10.54 3.23 -17.70
CA ALA A 130 10.32 3.46 -19.12
C ALA A 130 10.92 2.26 -19.86
N GLY A 131 10.11 1.56 -20.65
CA GLY A 131 10.49 0.32 -21.30
C GLY A 131 11.87 0.47 -21.92
N GLY A 132 12.88 -0.13 -21.29
CA GLY A 132 14.20 -0.22 -21.87
C GLY A 132 14.03 -1.08 -23.11
N ALA A 133 14.24 -0.50 -24.28
CA ALA A 133 14.68 -1.29 -25.41
C ALA A 133 15.96 -1.99 -24.92
N ALA A 134 15.83 -3.28 -24.60
CA ALA A 134 16.95 -4.20 -24.63
C ALA A 134 17.38 -4.38 -26.08
#